data_AF-A0A956F4A2-F1
#
_entry.id   AF-A0A956F4A2-F1
#
_cell.length_a   1.000
_cell.length_b   1.000
_cell.length_c   1.000
_cell.angle_alpha   90.00
_cell.angle_beta   90.00
_cell.angle_gamma   90.00
#
_symmetry.space_group_name_H-M   'P 1'
#
loop_
_entity.id
_entity.type
_entity.pdbx_description
1 polymer ?
#
loop_
_entity_poly.entity_id
_entity_poly.type
_entity_poly.pdbx_seq_one_letter_code
_entity_poly.pdbx_strand_id
1 'polypeptide(L)'
;FAAIGVTATPAGKQLDPDLGRFSVTRSKADRHVFKTPSLRDIGLTAPYFHNGAFKNLEQVVDFYDKGGAQGLGLELPNQDPDVRKLELTKEEQRLLLKFMREGLADPTKSLELAH
;
A
#
# COMPACT_ATOMS: atom_id res chain seq x y z
N PHE A 1 7.60 -3.83 9.67
CA PHE A 1 7.62 -2.36 9.62
C PHE A 1 8.45 -1.99 8.41
N ALA A 2 7.95 -1.12 7.56
CA ALA A 2 8.63 -0.76 6.32
C ALA A 2 8.33 0.70 5.96
N ALA A 3 9.24 1.34 5.23
CA ALA A 3 8.98 2.61 4.58
C ALA A 3 8.78 2.35 3.09
N ILE A 4 7.60 2.70 2.59
CA ILE A 4 7.23 2.53 1.16
C ILE A 4 6.97 3.86 0.47
N GLY A 5 6.85 4.94 1.27
CA GLY A 5 6.65 6.30 0.79
C GLY A 5 5.27 6.56 0.20
N VAL A 6 4.23 6.25 0.96
CA VAL A 6 2.85 6.59 0.58
C VAL A 6 2.75 8.10 0.35
N THR A 7 2.13 8.48 -0.75
CA THR A 7 1.90 9.87 -1.14
C THR A 7 0.62 10.41 -0.51
N ALA A 8 0.50 11.74 -0.39
CA ALA A 8 -0.71 12.38 0.14
C ALA A 8 -1.97 12.12 -0.72
N THR A 9 -1.79 11.80 -2.00
CA THR A 9 -2.84 11.39 -2.94
C THR A 9 -2.30 10.28 -3.87
N PRO A 10 -3.16 9.46 -4.51
CA PRO A 10 -2.69 8.38 -5.39
C PRO A 10 -1.81 8.82 -6.57
N ALA A 11 -2.05 10.03 -7.09
CA ALA A 11 -1.22 10.65 -8.13
C ALA A 11 -0.26 11.72 -7.57
N GLY A 12 0.00 11.66 -6.26
CA GLY A 12 0.70 12.70 -5.51
C GLY A 12 2.17 12.80 -5.91
N LYS A 13 2.68 14.04 -5.90
CA LYS A 13 4.11 14.37 -6.11
C LYS A 13 4.84 14.65 -4.79
N GLN A 14 4.21 14.30 -3.67
CA GLN A 14 4.74 14.56 -2.34
C GLN A 14 4.38 13.39 -1.43
N LEU A 15 5.34 13.02 -0.58
CA LEU A 15 5.12 12.07 0.50
C LEU A 15 4.06 12.60 1.47
N ASP A 16 3.32 11.68 2.06
CA ASP A 16 2.50 11.96 3.22
C ASP A 16 3.37 12.54 4.37
N PRO A 17 2.90 13.59 5.09
CA PRO A 17 3.69 14.24 6.12
C PRO A 17 3.83 13.42 7.42
N ASP A 18 3.07 12.32 7.58
CA ASP A 18 3.19 11.46 8.74
C ASP A 18 4.58 10.80 8.78
N LEU A 19 5.30 11.03 9.88
CA LEU A 19 6.62 10.49 10.11
C LEU A 19 6.60 9.05 10.62
N GLY A 20 5.41 8.49 10.90
CA GLY A 20 5.23 7.12 11.33
C GLY A 20 5.94 6.83 12.65
N ARG A 21 6.67 5.70 12.69
CA ARG A 21 7.35 5.21 13.90
C ARG A 21 8.34 6.22 14.52
N PHE A 22 8.92 7.12 13.72
CA PHE A 22 9.79 8.19 14.21
C PHE A 22 9.13 9.08 15.27
N SER A 23 7.82 9.34 15.17
CA SER A 23 7.10 10.17 16.12
C SER A 23 7.19 9.64 17.57
N VAL A 24 7.42 8.32 17.71
CA VAL A 24 7.61 7.64 18.99
C VAL A 24 9.11 7.43 19.29
N THR A 25 9.86 6.85 18.36
CA THR A 25 11.24 6.40 18.63
C THR A 25 12.30 7.50 18.52
N ARG A 26 12.00 8.58 17.79
CA ARG A 26 12.94 9.66 17.43
C ARG A 26 14.20 9.20 16.68
N SER A 27 14.25 7.95 16.23
CA SER A 27 15.35 7.40 15.44
C SER A 27 15.20 7.78 13.97
N LYS A 28 16.19 8.43 13.37
CA LYS A 28 16.15 8.86 11.96
C LYS A 28 15.84 7.70 10.98
N ALA A 29 16.21 6.47 11.32
CA ALA A 29 15.94 5.28 10.53
C ALA A 29 14.45 4.90 10.48
N ASP A 30 13.65 5.33 11.47
CA ASP A 30 12.22 5.04 11.60
C ASP A 30 11.31 6.09 10.93
N ARG A 31 11.86 7.06 10.18
CA ARG A 31 11.04 8.07 9.48
C ARG A 31 10.25 7.45 8.34
N HIS A 32 8.96 7.76 8.27
CA HIS A 32 8.01 7.20 7.31
C HIS A 32 7.92 5.66 7.36
N VAL A 33 8.34 5.05 8.47
CA VAL A 33 8.25 3.60 8.69
C VAL A 33 6.93 3.29 9.38
N PHE A 34 6.13 2.43 8.77
CA PHE A 34 4.82 2.03 9.27
C PHE A 34 4.77 0.52 9.51
N LYS A 35 3.86 0.08 10.39
CA LYS A 35 3.62 -1.34 10.60
C LYS A 35 2.98 -1.92 9.34
N THR A 36 3.47 -3.06 8.88
CA THR A 36 2.85 -3.81 7.78
C THR A 36 1.52 -4.40 8.29
N PRO A 37 0.35 -3.98 7.76
CA PRO A 37 -0.93 -4.51 8.19
C PRO A 37 -1.15 -5.93 7.64
N SER A 38 -2.11 -6.65 8.22
CA SER A 38 -2.61 -7.89 7.62
C SER A 38 -3.39 -7.58 6.34
N LEU A 39 -3.40 -8.53 5.40
CA LEU A 39 -4.16 -8.44 4.14
C LEU A 39 -5.42 -9.31 4.13
N ARG A 40 -5.79 -9.95 5.25
CA ARG A 40 -7.07 -10.67 5.35
C ARG A 40 -8.22 -9.68 5.15
N ASP A 41 -9.21 -10.06 4.34
CA ASP A 41 -10.37 -9.24 3.98
C ASP A 41 -10.03 -7.90 3.30
N ILE A 42 -8.85 -7.75 2.68
CA ILE A 42 -8.39 -6.48 2.10
C ILE A 42 -9.34 -5.93 1.00
N GLY A 43 -10.14 -6.79 0.36
CA GLY A 43 -11.19 -6.37 -0.55
C GLY A 43 -12.30 -5.52 0.08
N LEU A 44 -12.45 -5.56 1.41
CA LEU A 44 -13.56 -4.94 2.16
C LEU A 44 -13.12 -3.81 3.11
N THR A 45 -11.84 -3.44 3.11
CA THR A 45 -11.26 -2.51 4.09
C THR A 45 -10.81 -1.18 3.49
N ALA A 46 -11.33 -0.83 2.31
CA ALA A 46 -11.12 0.50 1.75
C ALA A 46 -11.59 1.60 2.74
N PRO A 47 -10.94 2.78 2.78
CA PRO A 47 -9.77 3.18 1.99
C PRO A 47 -8.43 2.62 2.52
N TYR A 48 -7.38 2.70 1.68
CA TYR A 48 -6.09 2.03 1.90
C TYR A 48 -4.95 2.96 2.31
N PHE A 49 -3.89 2.33 2.83
CA PHE A 49 -2.73 2.93 3.51
C PHE A 49 -3.06 3.66 4.82
N HIS A 50 -2.04 4.14 5.53
CA HIS A 50 -2.21 4.76 6.85
C HIS A 50 -2.97 6.09 6.80
N ASN A 51 -2.94 6.77 5.65
CA ASN A 51 -3.60 8.05 5.44
C ASN A 51 -4.95 7.93 4.72
N GLY A 52 -5.38 6.73 4.31
CA GLY A 52 -6.66 6.52 3.63
C GLY A 52 -6.78 7.21 2.26
N ALA A 53 -5.67 7.64 1.64
CA ALA A 53 -5.73 8.43 0.41
C ALA A 53 -6.13 7.60 -0.83
N PHE A 54 -6.02 6.27 -0.76
CA PHE A 54 -6.22 5.34 -1.86
C PHE A 54 -7.58 4.67 -1.74
N LYS A 55 -8.44 4.82 -2.74
CA LYS A 55 -9.87 4.45 -2.67
C LYS A 55 -10.14 3.01 -3.09
N ASN A 56 -9.26 2.41 -3.89
CA ASN A 56 -9.43 1.06 -4.44
C ASN A 56 -8.08 0.33 -4.52
N LEU A 57 -8.15 -1.00 -4.67
CA LEU A 57 -6.96 -1.84 -4.77
C LEU A 57 -6.17 -1.60 -6.06
N GLU A 58 -6.81 -1.14 -7.13
CA GLU A 58 -6.12 -0.78 -8.38
C GLU A 58 -5.09 0.33 -8.15
N GLN A 59 -5.43 1.35 -7.37
CA GLN A 59 -4.49 2.41 -7.01
C GLN A 59 -3.35 1.90 -6.14
N VAL A 60 -3.62 0.94 -5.25
CA VAL A 60 -2.59 0.31 -4.41
C VAL A 60 -1.63 -0.51 -5.27
N VAL A 61 -2.16 -1.35 -6.17
CA VAL A 61 -1.36 -2.17 -7.09
C VAL A 61 -0.53 -1.27 -8.01
N ASP A 62 -1.10 -0.21 -8.58
CA ASP A 62 -0.37 0.75 -9.42
C ASP A 62 0.78 1.44 -8.68
N PHE A 63 0.58 1.78 -7.40
CA PHE A 63 1.64 2.36 -6.56
C PHE A 63 2.82 1.39 -6.36
N TYR A 64 2.53 0.13 -6.03
CA TYR A 64 3.59 -0.89 -5.87
C TYR A 64 4.25 -1.24 -7.20
N ASP A 65 3.48 -1.35 -8.29
CA ASP A 65 4.00 -1.67 -9.62
C ASP A 65 5.00 -0.61 -10.12
N LYS A 66 4.74 0.66 -9.80
CA LYS A 66 5.68 1.76 -10.07
C LYS A 66 6.92 1.72 -9.20
N GLY A 67 6.90 1.03 -8.05
CA GLY A 67 8.04 0.90 -7.13
C GLY A 67 8.00 1.85 -5.95
N GLY A 68 6.80 2.20 -5.47
CA GLY A 68 6.63 3.10 -4.32
C GLY A 68 7.13 4.52 -4.58
N ALA A 69 7.50 5.24 -3.53
CA ALA A 69 7.94 6.64 -3.64
C ALA A 69 9.12 6.84 -4.61
N GLN A 70 10.17 6.03 -4.49
CA GLN A 70 11.33 6.14 -5.38
C GLN A 70 10.96 5.89 -6.84
N GLY A 71 10.06 4.94 -7.09
CA GLY A 71 9.48 4.68 -8.41
C GLY A 71 8.69 5.84 -9.01
N LEU A 72 8.12 6.69 -8.15
CA LEU A 72 7.45 7.94 -8.51
C LEU A 72 8.42 9.14 -8.63
N GLY A 73 9.73 8.92 -8.45
CA GLY A 73 10.76 9.96 -8.47
C GLY A 73 10.84 10.79 -7.18
N LEU A 74 10.29 10.29 -6.07
CA LEU A 74 10.36 10.96 -4.77
C LEU A 74 11.56 10.45 -3.96
N GLU A 75 12.20 11.35 -3.24
CA GLU A 75 13.30 11.00 -2.36
C GLU A 75 12.78 10.33 -1.09
N LEU A 76 13.15 9.05 -0.92
CA LEU A 76 12.95 8.31 0.32
C LEU A 76 14.18 7.42 0.58
N PRO A 77 15.21 7.94 1.29
CA PRO A 77 16.49 7.23 1.45
C PRO A 77 16.41 5.89 2.18
N ASN A 78 15.38 5.69 3.01
CA ASN A 78 15.15 4.48 3.79
C ASN A 78 14.01 3.62 3.23
N GLN A 79 13.65 3.77 1.95
CA GLN A 79 12.67 2.91 1.32
C GLN A 79 13.09 1.44 1.44
N ASP A 80 12.15 0.57 1.74
CA ASP A 80 12.36 -0.86 1.82
C ASP A 80 12.88 -1.39 0.46
N PRO A 81 14.01 -2.11 0.41
CA PRO A 81 14.63 -2.55 -0.84
C PRO A 81 13.75 -3.52 -1.65
N ASP A 82 12.78 -4.18 -1.02
CA ASP A 82 11.82 -5.04 -1.71
C ASP A 82 10.74 -4.24 -2.46
N VAL A 83 10.57 -2.96 -2.15
CA VAL A 83 9.68 -2.04 -2.88
C VAL A 83 10.42 -1.44 -4.06
N ARG A 84 10.35 -2.14 -5.18
CA ARG A 84 10.95 -1.77 -6.47
C ARG A 84 9.92 -1.91 -7.58
N LYS A 85 10.18 -1.27 -8.72
CA LYS A 85 9.32 -1.37 -9.90
C LYS A 85 9.15 -2.84 -10.30
N LEU A 86 7.91 -3.26 -10.51
CA LEU A 86 7.56 -4.66 -10.76
C LEU A 86 7.32 -4.96 -12.24
N GLU A 87 6.88 -3.95 -13.00
CA GLU A 87 6.58 -4.07 -14.44
C GLU A 87 5.53 -5.15 -14.74
N LEU A 88 4.50 -5.21 -13.90
CA LEU A 88 3.42 -6.19 -14.02
C LEU A 88 2.66 -6.00 -15.32
N THR A 89 2.42 -7.11 -16.01
CA THR A 89 1.49 -7.16 -17.14
C THR A 89 0.05 -6.91 -16.67
N LYS A 90 -0.83 -6.54 -17.61
CA LYS A 90 -2.26 -6.37 -17.31
C LYS A 90 -2.93 -7.66 -16.82
N GLU A 91 -2.42 -8.80 -17.26
CA GLU A 91 -2.86 -10.11 -16.78
C GLU A 91 -2.48 -10.31 -15.31
N GLU A 92 -1.22 -10.08 -14.96
CA GLU A 92 -0.73 -10.23 -13.58
C GLU A 92 -1.41 -9.25 -12.62
N GLN A 93 -1.60 -7.99 -13.03
CA GLN A 93 -2.36 -7.01 -12.25
C GLN A 93 -3.79 -7.53 -11.98
N ARG A 94 -4.46 -8.09 -13.00
CA ARG A 94 -5.82 -8.65 -12.84
C ARG A 94 -5.85 -9.84 -11.89
N LEU A 95 -4.93 -10.79 -12.05
CA LEU A 95 -4.85 -11.99 -11.21
C LEU A 95 -4.51 -11.64 -9.76
N LEU A 96 -3.61 -10.69 -9.55
CA LEU A 96 -3.28 -10.18 -8.22
C LEU A 96 -4.50 -9.53 -7.57
N LEU A 97 -5.20 -8.64 -8.26
CA LEU A 97 -6.42 -8.01 -7.75
C LEU A 97 -7.49 -9.06 -7.40
N LYS A 98 -7.66 -10.09 -8.23
CA LYS A 98 -8.56 -11.21 -7.96
C LYS A 98 -8.16 -11.95 -6.69
N PHE A 99 -6.88 -12.29 -6.56
CA PHE A 99 -6.36 -12.97 -5.37
C PHE A 99 -6.58 -12.13 -4.09
N MET A 100 -6.32 -10.82 -4.15
CA MET A 100 -6.55 -9.92 -3.00
C MET A 100 -8.03 -9.84 -2.60
N ARG A 101 -8.95 -9.85 -3.57
CA ARG A 101 -10.39 -9.72 -3.33
C ARG A 101 -11.04 -11.02 -2.86
N GLU A 102 -10.65 -12.14 -3.48
CA GLU A 102 -11.34 -13.42 -3.29
C GLU A 102 -10.48 -14.40 -2.49
N GLY A 103 -9.19 -14.48 -2.78
CA GLY A 103 -8.26 -15.44 -2.16
C GLY A 103 -7.90 -15.10 -0.71
N LEU A 104 -8.05 -13.84 -0.31
CA LEU A 104 -7.80 -13.37 1.06
C LEU A 104 -9.07 -13.08 1.87
N ALA A 105 -10.25 -13.25 1.26
CA ALA A 105 -11.52 -13.04 1.92
C ALA A 105 -11.87 -14.18 2.88
N ASP A 106 -12.44 -13.82 4.02
CA ASP A 106 -13.13 -14.76 4.87
C ASP A 106 -14.41 -15.23 4.16
N PRO A 107 -14.54 -16.55 3.86
CA PRO A 107 -15.69 -17.06 3.12
C PRO A 107 -17.03 -16.83 3.83
N THR A 108 -17.03 -16.61 5.15
CA THR A 108 -18.26 -16.37 5.93
C THR A 108 -18.80 -14.95 5.77
N LYS A 109 -17.94 -13.95 5.55
CA LYS A 109 -18.35 -12.53 5.38
C LYS A 109 -18.89 -12.23 3.99
N SER A 110 -18.40 -12.94 2.98
CA SER A 110 -18.85 -12.82 1.60
C SER A 110 -20.34 -13.16 1.42
N LEU A 111 -20.90 -13.98 2.32
CA LEU A 111 -22.30 -14.37 2.31
C LEU A 111 -23.23 -13.33 2.96
N GLU A 112 -22.75 -12.53 3.92
CA GLU A 112 -23.59 -11.53 4.61
C GLU A 112 -23.88 -10.29 3.74
N LEU A 113 -23.04 -10.00 2.74
CA LEU A 113 -23.24 -8.86 1.82
C LEU A 113 -24.17 -9.20 0.63
N ALA A 114 -24.62 -10.45 0.52
CA ALA A 114 -25.50 -10.92 -0.55
C ALA A 114 -27.00 -10.91 -0.16
N HIS A 115 -27.35 -10.38 1.01
CA HIS A 115 -28.71 -10.24 1.54
C HIS A 115 -29.02 -8.78 1.84
#